data_AF-A0A3A5VL63-F1
#
_entry.id   AF-A0A3A5VL63-F1
#
_cell.length_a   1.000
_cell.length_b   1.000
_cell.length_c   1.000
_cell.angle_alpha   90.00
_cell.angle_beta   90.00
_cell.angle_gamma   90.00
#
_symmetry.space_group_name_H-M   'P 1'
#
loop_
_entity.id
_entity.type
_entity.pdbx_description
1 polymer ?
#
loop_
_entity_poly.entity_id
_entity_poly.type
_entity_poly.pdbx_seq_one_letter_code
_entity_poly.pdbx_strand_id
1 'polypeptide(L)' 'MEEGTIVHVDYELYNGENGDLIETTREEVAKEHEMHQEGRKYTPMVCVVGSGNLIP' A
#
# COMPACT_ATOMS: atom_id res chain seq x y z
N MET A 1 -10.35 2.47 -14.77
CA MET A 1 -9.61 3.75 -14.73
C MET A 1 -8.86 3.87 -16.04
N GLU A 2 -8.77 5.07 -16.61
CA GLU A 2 -8.07 5.27 -17.89
C GLU A 2 -6.56 5.30 -17.68
N GLU A 3 -5.81 4.75 -18.64
CA GLU A 3 -4.35 4.83 -18.65
C GLU A 3 -3.91 6.31 -18.60
N GLY A 4 -2.90 6.60 -17.78
CA GLY A 4 -2.44 7.97 -17.54
C GLY A 4 -3.15 8.72 -16.41
N THR A 5 -4.22 8.15 -15.81
CA THR A 5 -4.89 8.76 -14.65
C THR A 5 -3.98 8.73 -13.43
N ILE A 6 -3.81 9.87 -12.75
CA ILE A 6 -3.15 9.94 -11.43
C ILE A 6 -4.16 9.56 -10.36
N VAL A 7 -3.82 8.57 -9.54
CA VAL A 7 -4.66 8.08 -8.45
C VAL A 7 -3.89 8.06 -7.13
N HIS A 8 -4.63 8.21 -6.04
CA HIS A 8 -4.15 7.97 -4.68
C HIS A 8 -4.69 6.61 -4.25
N VAL A 9 -3.80 5.68 -3.94
CA VAL A 9 -4.15 4.29 -3.64
C VAL A 9 -3.71 3.98 -2.22
N ASP A 10 -4.68 3.57 -1.41
CA ASP A 10 -4.38 2.83 -0.20
C ASP A 10 -4.24 1.35 -0.52
N TYR A 11 -3.17 0.73 -0.01
CA TYR A 11 -2.90 -0.69 -0.24
C TYR A 11 -2.41 -1.39 1.01
N GLU A 12 -2.60 -2.69 0.99
CA GLU A 12 -2.04 -3.65 1.92
C GLU A 12 -1.37 -4.73 1.08
N LEU A 13 -0.07 -4.93 1.31
CA LEU A 13 0.73 -5.94 0.64
C LEU A 13 0.90 -7.11 1.60
N TYR A 14 0.42 -8.28 1.19
CA TYR A 14 0.55 -9.52 1.95
C TYR A 14 1.50 -10.48 1.25
N ASN A 15 2.18 -11.30 2.04
CA ASN A 15 2.92 -12.44 1.54
C ASN A 15 1.93 -13.53 1.10
N GLY A 16 1.99 -13.93 -0.17
CA GLY A 16 1.08 -14.93 -0.73
C GLY A 16 1.27 -16.35 -0.18
N GLU A 17 2.39 -16.66 0.46
CA GLU A 17 2.68 -18.00 1.00
C GLU A 17 2.13 -18.19 2.42
N ASN A 18 2.29 -17.20 3.29
CA ASN A 18 1.96 -17.30 4.71
C ASN A 18 0.87 -16.30 5.18
N GLY A 19 0.48 -15.34 4.34
CA GLY A 19 -0.55 -14.35 4.65
C GLY A 19 -0.08 -13.21 5.55
N ASP A 20 1.22 -13.11 5.85
CA ASP A 20 1.75 -12.03 6.68
C ASP A 20 1.66 -10.68 5.95
N LEU A 21 1.27 -9.64 6.69
CA LEU A 21 1.38 -8.27 6.17
C LEU A 21 2.86 -7.94 5.95
N ILE A 22 3.18 -7.37 4.80
CA ILE A 22 4.52 -6.90 4.44
C ILE A 22 4.54 -5.36 4.52
N GLU A 23 3.51 -4.71 3.97
CA GLU A 23 3.41 -3.26 3.94
C GLU A 23 1.96 -2.78 3.88
N THR A 24 1.70 -1.61 4.44
CA THR A 24 0.42 -0.91 4.26
C THR A 24 0.62 0.60 4.25
N THR A 25 -0.24 1.32 3.53
CA THR A 25 -0.35 2.78 3.60
C THR A 25 -1.23 3.25 4.76
N ARG A 26 -1.90 2.34 5.48
CA ARG A 26 -2.87 2.64 6.53
C ARG A 26 -2.28 2.37 7.92
N GLU A 27 -2.22 3.40 8.75
CA GLU A 27 -1.62 3.29 10.09
C GLU A 27 -2.37 2.30 11.00
N GLU A 28 -3.69 2.26 10.90
CA GLU A 28 -4.56 1.35 11.66
C GLU A 28 -4.22 -0.12 11.39
N VAL A 29 -4.07 -0.50 10.11
CA VAL A 29 -3.69 -1.87 9.71
C VAL A 29 -2.28 -2.20 10.19
N ALA A 30 -1.35 -1.24 10.10
CA ALA A 30 0.00 -1.45 10.63
C ALA A 30 0.00 -1.72 12.14
N LYS A 31 -0.88 -1.06 12.91
CA LYS A 31 -1.03 -1.29 14.36
C LYS A 31 -1.64 -2.65 14.65
N GLU A 32 -2.68 -3.04 13.91
CA GLU A 32 -3.35 -4.34 14.06
C GLU A 32 -2.40 -5.52 13.84
N HIS A 33 -1.46 -5.36 12.91
CA HIS A 33 -0.45 -6.38 12.57
C HIS A 33 0.87 -6.24 13.34
N GLU A 34 0.95 -5.38 14.35
CA GLU A 34 2.19 -5.13 15.13
C GLU A 34 3.39 -4.66 14.27
N MET A 35 3.12 -4.02 13.12
CA MET A 35 4.11 -3.50 12.16
C MET A 35 4.17 -1.97 12.13
N HIS A 36 3.48 -1.31 13.06
CA HIS A 36 3.48 0.15 13.17
C HIS A 36 4.89 0.68 13.45
N GLN A 37 5.26 1.73 12.72
CA GLN A 37 6.55 2.41 12.88
C GLN A 37 6.29 3.81 13.44
N GLU A 38 6.75 4.06 14.66
CA GLU A 38 6.64 5.39 15.27
C GLU A 38 7.33 6.45 14.41
N GLY A 39 6.64 7.56 14.15
CA GLY A 39 7.15 8.65 13.32
C GLY A 39 7.01 8.44 11.81
N ARG A 40 6.59 7.26 11.34
CA ARG A 40 6.26 7.04 9.92
C ARG A 40 4.95 7.76 9.58
N LYS A 41 4.95 8.52 8.48
CA LYS A 41 3.74 9.09 7.93
C LYS A 41 3.08 8.08 6.99
N TYR A 42 1.90 7.63 7.37
CA TYR A 42 1.05 6.72 6.59
C TYR A 42 0.17 7.55 5.66
N THR A 43 0.44 7.49 4.36
CA THR A 43 -0.32 8.23 3.34
C THR A 43 -0.52 7.36 2.10
N PRO A 44 -1.62 7.55 1.36
CA PRO A 44 -1.86 6.86 0.10
C PRO A 44 -0.67 7.01 -0.86
N MET A 45 -0.39 5.95 -1.62
CA MET A 45 0.58 5.99 -2.69
C MET A 45 0.00 6.74 -3.89
N VAL A 46 0.77 7.66 -4.45
CA VAL A 46 0.42 8.33 -5.72
C VAL A 46 0.99 7.51 -6.86
N CYS A 47 0.13 7.01 -7.75
CA CYS A 47 0.55 6.27 -8.93
C CYS A 47 -0.23 6.67 -10.18
N VAL A 48 0.34 6.35 -11.35
CA VAL A 48 -0.29 6.58 -12.65
C VAL A 48 -0.81 5.25 -13.16
N VAL A 49 -2.09 5.20 -13.55
CA VAL A 49 -2.69 3.97 -14.09
C VAL A 49 -1.96 3.58 -15.39
N GLY A 50 -1.47 2.34 -15.46
CA GLY A 50 -0.77 1.79 -16.63
C GLY A 50 0.74 2.07 -16.70
N SER A 51 1.32 2.78 -15.73
CA SER A 51 2.77 3.09 -15.71
C SER A 51 3.66 1.93 -15.20
N GLY A 52 3.07 0.85 -14.68
CA GLY A 52 3.81 -0.23 -14.02
C GLY A 52 4.28 0.09 -12.60
N ASN A 53 3.71 1.10 -11.93
CA ASN A 53 4.03 1.41 -10.52
C ASN A 53 3.56 0.34 -9.52
N LEU A 54 2.54 -0.45 -9.88
CA LEU A 54 2.01 -1.54 -9.07
C LEU A 54 2.21 -2.86 -9.81
N ILE A 55 2.27 -3.95 -9.04
CA ILE A 55 2.37 -5.33 -9.57
C ILE A 55 1.10 -5.61 -10.41
N PRO A 56 1.22 -6.16 -11.63
CA PRO A 56 0.07 -6.47 -12.49
C PRO A 56 -0.78 -7.63 -11.99
#